data_AF-E9SCM8-F1
#
_entry.id   AF-E9SCM8-F1
#
_cell.length_a   1.000
_cell.length_b   1.000
_cell.length_c   1.000
_cell.angle_alpha   90.00
_cell.angle_beta   90.00
_cell.angle_gamma   90.00
#
_symmetry.space_group_name_H-M   'P 1'
#
loop_
_entity.id
_entity.type
_entity.pdbx_description
1 polymer ?
#
loop_
_entity_poly.entity_id
_entity_poly.type
_entity_poly.pdbx_seq_one_letter_code
_entity_poly.pdbx_strand_id
1 'polypeptide(L)'
;MNVKPDEERKTMRMKLKLNSKEYDKLKRCTQESGLRSMSEYIFNSIIATPIIEITDVELAPDKARLKEISDRINSIALQVNQTGNIYPEDMQEIRQGVEEISARLAEYQAKLERFAVTPQTFRAIVDKAHEDVRK
;
A
#
# COMPACT_ATOMS: atom_id res chain seq x y z
N MET A 1 10.06 35.98 -24.43
CA MET A 1 10.49 34.94 -23.47
C MET A 1 9.42 34.86 -22.39
N ASN A 2 8.74 33.73 -22.24
CA ASN A 2 7.70 33.56 -21.22
C ASN A 2 8.40 33.19 -19.90
N VAL A 3 8.80 34.20 -19.13
CA VAL A 3 9.50 34.00 -17.87
C VAL A 3 8.46 33.72 -16.80
N LYS A 4 8.53 32.55 -16.17
CA LYS A 4 7.63 32.16 -15.08
C LYS A 4 7.69 33.18 -13.92
N PRO A 5 6.56 33.48 -13.27
CA PRO A 5 6.50 34.39 -12.12
C PRO A 5 7.41 33.89 -10.98
N ASP A 6 7.87 34.81 -10.13
CA ASP A 6 8.94 34.55 -9.16
C ASP A 6 8.59 33.44 -8.15
N GLU A 7 7.30 33.29 -7.81
CA GLU A 7 6.76 32.24 -6.94
C GLU A 7 6.82 30.82 -7.56
N GLU A 8 6.86 30.68 -8.89
CA GLU A 8 6.98 29.38 -9.56
C GLU A 8 8.45 28.94 -9.78
N ARG A 9 9.41 29.79 -9.42
CA ARG A 9 10.83 29.48 -9.60
C ARG A 9 11.31 28.56 -8.48
N LYS A 10 11.86 27.41 -8.85
CA LYS A 10 12.50 26.47 -7.90
C LYS A 10 13.81 27.06 -7.34
N THR A 11 13.70 27.97 -6.37
CA THR A 11 14.83 28.68 -5.75
C THR A 11 15.42 27.93 -4.54
N MET A 12 14.63 27.10 -3.86
CA MET A 12 15.07 26.31 -2.71
C MET A 12 15.88 25.07 -3.13
N ARG A 13 16.94 24.75 -2.36
CA ARG A 13 17.80 23.59 -2.59
C ARG A 13 17.79 22.65 -1.39
N MET A 14 17.56 21.37 -1.64
CA MET A 14 17.67 20.30 -0.64
C MET A 14 18.88 19.42 -0.96
N LYS A 15 19.71 19.10 0.04
CA LYS A 15 20.88 18.22 -0.11
C LYS A 15 20.59 16.87 0.52
N LEU A 16 20.83 15.80 -0.22
CA LEU A 16 20.68 14.41 0.23
C LEU A 16 22.07 13.78 0.35
N LYS A 17 22.37 13.14 1.50
CA LYS A 17 23.59 12.35 1.67
C LYS A 17 23.28 10.90 1.34
N LEU A 18 24.07 10.29 0.47
CA LEU A 18 23.90 8.92 0.00
C LEU A 18 25.23 8.19 0.01
N ASN A 19 25.22 6.90 0.29
CA ASN A 19 26.34 6.02 -0.04
C ASN A 19 26.29 5.58 -1.52
N SER A 20 27.36 4.95 -2.00
CA SER A 20 27.48 4.54 -3.41
C SER A 20 26.35 3.60 -3.86
N LYS A 21 25.92 2.66 -3.00
CA LYS A 21 24.86 1.69 -3.33
C LYS A 21 23.49 2.37 -3.44
N GLU A 22 23.20 3.30 -2.54
CA GLU A 22 21.94 4.07 -2.56
C GLU A 22 21.87 4.98 -3.79
N TYR A 23 22.99 5.61 -4.17
CA TYR A 23 23.08 6.42 -5.36
C TYR A 23 22.84 5.61 -6.64
N ASP A 24 23.47 4.43 -6.76
CA ASP A 24 23.27 3.55 -7.91
C ASP A 24 21.83 3.04 -8.03
N LYS A 25 21.20 2.72 -6.89
CA LYS A 25 19.78 2.35 -6.84
C LYS A 25 18.90 3.50 -7.32
N LEU A 26 19.13 4.71 -6.81
CA LEU A 26 18.37 5.90 -7.18
C LEU A 26 18.50 6.24 -8.68
N LYS A 27 19.72 6.13 -9.21
CA LYS A 27 20.02 6.33 -10.62
C LYS A 27 19.25 5.32 -11.50
N ARG A 28 19.24 4.04 -11.10
CA ARG A 28 18.50 2.98 -11.79
C ARG A 28 17.00 3.24 -11.79
N CYS A 29 16.41 3.54 -10.63
CA CYS A 29 14.99 3.87 -10.53
C CYS A 29 14.62 5.09 -11.38
N THR A 30 15.49 6.10 -11.44
CA THR A 30 15.30 7.26 -12.32
C THR A 30 15.26 6.84 -13.79
N GLN A 31 16.18 5.98 -14.23
CA GLN A 31 16.21 5.47 -15.61
C GLN A 31 14.97 4.64 -15.94
N GLU A 32 14.57 3.72 -15.05
CA GLU A 32 13.39 2.87 -15.21
C GLU A 32 12.09 3.68 -15.21
N SER A 33 12.05 4.83 -14.53
CA SER A 33 10.88 5.71 -14.48
C SER A 33 10.62 6.49 -15.78
N GLY A 34 11.60 6.60 -16.68
CA GLY A 34 11.49 7.39 -17.92
C GLY A 34 11.46 8.91 -17.70
N LEU A 35 11.75 9.40 -16.50
CA LEU A 35 11.78 10.84 -16.19
C LEU A 35 13.07 11.50 -16.67
N ARG A 36 12.99 12.82 -16.92
CA ARG A 36 14.08 13.58 -17.56
C ARG A 36 15.27 13.82 -16.63
N SER A 37 15.05 13.77 -15.32
CA SER A 37 16.11 13.98 -14.34
C SER A 37 15.84 13.28 -13.01
N MET A 38 16.92 13.01 -12.29
CA MET A 38 16.86 12.45 -10.93
C MET A 38 16.20 13.43 -9.95
N SER A 39 16.35 14.73 -10.14
CA SER A 39 15.63 15.74 -9.35
C SER A 39 14.12 15.68 -9.57
N GLU A 40 13.69 15.48 -10.82
CA GLU A 40 12.26 15.30 -11.14
C GLU A 40 11.74 14.00 -10.55
N TYR A 41 12.50 12.90 -10.63
CA TYR A 41 12.16 11.64 -9.96
C TYR A 41 12.00 11.81 -8.45
N ILE A 42 13.02 12.32 -7.75
CA ILE A 42 12.97 12.51 -6.28
C ILE A 42 11.81 13.42 -5.88
N PHE A 43 11.64 14.55 -6.56
CA PHE A 43 10.58 15.52 -6.23
C PHE A 43 9.20 14.90 -6.41
N ASN A 44 8.98 14.24 -7.54
CA ASN A 44 7.74 13.54 -7.83
C ASN A 44 7.52 12.40 -6.83
N SER A 45 8.55 11.65 -6.46
CA SER A 45 8.44 10.57 -5.49
C SER A 45 8.06 11.11 -4.11
N ILE A 46 8.71 12.16 -3.62
CA ILE A 46 8.43 12.73 -2.30
C ILE A 46 7.00 13.28 -2.23
N ILE A 47 6.56 13.98 -3.28
CA ILE A 47 5.24 14.62 -3.28
C ILE A 47 4.11 13.63 -3.57
N ALA A 48 4.35 12.64 -4.43
CA ALA A 48 3.33 11.69 -4.87
C ALA A 48 3.28 10.40 -4.05
N THR A 49 4.19 10.16 -3.09
CA THR A 49 4.13 8.94 -2.27
C THR A 49 2.98 9.06 -1.28
N PRO A 50 1.92 8.24 -1.38
CA PRO A 50 0.91 8.17 -0.33
C PRO A 50 1.56 7.60 0.93
N ILE A 51 1.55 8.35 2.02
CA ILE A 51 1.89 7.81 3.34
C ILE A 51 0.66 7.05 3.82
N ILE A 52 0.72 5.72 3.77
CA ILE A 52 -0.33 4.86 4.32
C ILE A 52 0.05 4.59 5.77
N GLU A 53 -0.65 5.24 6.69
CA GLU A 53 -0.62 4.87 8.10
C GLU A 53 -1.71 3.83 8.32
N ILE A 54 -1.33 2.60 8.68
CA ILE A 54 -2.28 1.57 9.10
C ILE A 54 -2.17 1.49 10.62
N THR A 55 -3.20 1.97 11.31
CA THR A 55 -3.19 1.99 12.78
C THR A 55 -3.78 0.70 13.35
N ASP A 56 -3.34 0.33 14.55
CA ASP A 56 -3.94 -0.82 15.27
C ASP A 56 -5.43 -0.61 15.56
N VAL A 57 -5.87 0.64 15.68
CA VAL A 57 -7.28 1.00 15.91
C VAL A 57 -8.14 0.66 14.69
N GLU A 58 -7.65 0.96 13.48
CA GLU A 58 -8.37 0.64 12.25
C GLU A 58 -8.44 -0.87 11.98
N LEU A 59 -7.40 -1.61 12.37
CA LEU A 59 -7.36 -3.07 12.21
C LEU A 59 -8.07 -3.83 13.34
N ALA A 60 -8.37 -3.18 14.47
CA ALA A 60 -9.02 -3.81 15.62
C ALA A 60 -10.30 -4.60 15.28
N PRO A 61 -11.28 -4.07 14.51
CA PRO A 61 -12.49 -4.82 14.17
C PRO A 61 -12.20 -6.08 13.35
N ASP A 62 -11.30 -5.99 12.38
CA ASP A 62 -10.94 -7.15 11.55
C ASP A 62 -10.14 -8.18 12.35
N LYS A 63 -9.22 -7.75 13.21
CA LYS A 63 -8.52 -8.65 14.14
C LYS A 63 -9.51 -9.38 15.05
N ALA A 64 -10.52 -8.69 15.57
CA ALA A 64 -11.55 -9.31 16.41
C ALA A 64 -12.37 -10.36 15.62
N ARG A 65 -12.77 -10.03 14.38
CA ARG A 65 -13.53 -10.95 13.53
C ARG A 65 -12.72 -12.17 13.11
N LEU A 66 -11.47 -11.99 12.73
CA LEU A 66 -10.54 -13.08 12.40
C LEU A 66 -10.30 -14.00 13.60
N LYS A 67 -10.21 -13.43 14.81
CA LYS A 67 -10.11 -14.20 16.05
C LYS A 67 -11.35 -15.06 16.27
N GLU A 68 -12.55 -14.49 16.09
CA GLU A 68 -13.80 -15.24 16.22
C GLU A 68 -13.84 -16.45 15.25
N ILE A 69 -13.47 -16.24 13.99
CA ILE A 69 -13.38 -17.33 12.99
C ILE A 69 -12.37 -18.39 13.43
N SER A 70 -11.19 -17.97 13.92
CA SER A 70 -10.17 -18.87 14.42
C SER A 70 -10.64 -19.69 15.62
N ASP A 71 -11.34 -19.07 16.57
CA ASP A 71 -11.84 -19.74 17.77
C ASP A 71 -12.90 -20.80 17.40
N ARG A 72 -13.75 -20.50 16.42
CA ARG A 72 -14.76 -21.42 15.88
C ARG A 72 -14.14 -22.63 15.18
N ILE A 73 -13.20 -22.39 14.27
CA ILE A 73 -12.45 -23.48 13.60
C ILE A 73 -11.68 -24.33 14.61
N ASN A 74 -11.07 -23.70 15.62
CA ASN A 74 -10.37 -24.42 16.69
C ASN A 74 -11.31 -25.29 17.53
N SER A 75 -12.53 -24.84 17.78
CA SER A 75 -13.54 -25.64 18.50
C SER A 75 -13.94 -26.89 17.70
N ILE A 76 -14.12 -26.75 16.38
CA ILE A 76 -14.33 -27.89 15.48
C ILE A 76 -13.15 -28.85 15.53
N ALA A 77 -11.92 -28.35 15.46
CA ALA A 77 -10.72 -29.19 15.51
C ALA A 77 -10.63 -29.97 16.83
N LEU A 78 -10.93 -29.34 17.97
CA LEU A 78 -11.00 -30.02 19.26
C LEU A 78 -12.09 -31.10 19.29
N GLN A 79 -13.28 -30.83 18.75
CA GLN A 79 -14.36 -31.80 18.66
C GLN A 79 -13.99 -32.99 17.77
N VAL A 80 -13.39 -32.75 16.61
CA VAL A 80 -12.91 -33.80 15.70
C VAL A 80 -11.84 -34.65 16.38
N ASN A 81 -10.90 -34.03 17.11
CA ASN A 81 -9.87 -34.75 17.86
C ASN A 81 -10.46 -35.64 18.97
N GLN A 82 -11.57 -35.24 19.59
CA GLN A 82 -12.24 -35.99 20.65
C GLN A 82 -13.13 -37.11 20.11
N THR A 83 -13.88 -36.85 19.04
CA THR A 83 -14.95 -37.74 18.56
C THR A 83 -14.54 -38.57 17.35
N GLY A 84 -13.49 -38.17 16.63
CA GLY A 84 -13.07 -38.76 15.36
C GLY A 84 -14.00 -38.45 14.19
N ASN A 85 -15.08 -37.71 14.41
CA ASN A 85 -16.10 -37.40 13.41
C ASN A 85 -16.05 -35.92 13.02
N ILE A 86 -16.30 -35.65 11.75
CA ILE A 86 -16.52 -34.31 11.23
C ILE A 86 -17.91 -34.25 10.60
N TYR A 87 -18.71 -33.27 10.99
CA TYR A 87 -20.07 -33.12 10.48
C TYR A 87 -20.10 -32.19 9.27
N PRO A 88 -21.10 -32.33 8.38
CA PRO A 88 -21.26 -31.42 7.24
C PRO A 88 -21.34 -29.93 7.64
N GLU A 89 -21.94 -29.64 8.79
CA GLU A 89 -22.04 -28.30 9.36
C GLU A 89 -20.67 -27.74 9.74
N ASP A 90 -19.80 -28.57 10.33
CA ASP A 90 -18.42 -28.20 10.67
C ASP A 90 -17.63 -27.81 9.41
N MET A 91 -17.78 -28.60 8.34
CA MET A 91 -17.15 -28.31 7.04
C MET A 91 -17.69 -27.02 6.42
N GLN A 92 -18.98 -26.75 6.57
CA GLN A 92 -19.59 -25.52 6.10
C GLN A 92 -19.06 -24.30 6.88
N GLU A 93 -18.96 -24.41 8.20
CA GLU A 93 -18.46 -23.33 9.06
C GLU A 93 -16.99 -23.01 8.77
N ILE A 94 -16.14 -24.03 8.60
CA ILE A 94 -14.75 -23.84 8.16
C ILE A 94 -14.70 -23.14 6.81
N ARG A 95 -15.50 -23.60 5.84
CA ARG A 95 -15.50 -23.02 4.48
C ARG A 95 -15.94 -21.55 4.50
N GLN A 96 -17.00 -21.21 5.23
CA GLN A 96 -17.46 -19.84 5.37
C GLN A 96 -16.40 -18.95 6.02
N GLY A 97 -15.74 -19.44 7.07
CA GLY A 97 -14.63 -18.72 7.72
C GLY A 97 -13.48 -18.43 6.74
N VAL A 98 -13.06 -19.43 5.96
CA VAL A 98 -11.99 -19.28 4.97
C VAL A 98 -12.39 -18.33 3.83
N GLU A 99 -13.63 -18.41 3.35
CA GLU A 99 -14.16 -17.50 2.32
C GLU A 99 -14.18 -16.05 2.84
N GLU A 100 -14.59 -15.82 4.09
CA GLU A 100 -14.59 -14.48 4.70
C GLU A 100 -13.17 -13.92 4.86
N ILE A 101 -12.22 -14.73 5.35
CA ILE A 101 -10.80 -14.35 5.45
C ILE A 101 -10.26 -13.96 4.07
N SER A 102 -10.55 -14.79 3.05
CA SER A 102 -10.08 -14.57 1.68
C SER A 102 -10.66 -13.29 1.08
N ALA A 103 -11.95 -13.03 1.31
CA ALA A 103 -12.61 -11.80 0.85
C ALA A 103 -12.01 -10.55 1.48
N ARG A 104 -11.73 -10.57 2.79
CA ARG A 104 -11.06 -9.45 3.49
C ARG A 104 -9.65 -9.22 2.98
N LEU A 105 -8.87 -10.28 2.77
CA LEU A 105 -7.53 -10.16 2.20
C LEU A 105 -7.56 -9.57 0.79
N ALA A 106 -8.51 -9.98 -0.06
CA ALA A 106 -8.70 -9.41 -1.38
C ALA A 106 -9.06 -7.91 -1.33
N GLU A 107 -9.91 -7.51 -0.38
CA GLU A 107 -10.25 -6.10 -0.15
C GLU A 107 -9.00 -5.28 0.22
N TYR A 108 -8.18 -5.79 1.12
CA TYR A 108 -6.91 -5.16 1.51
C TYR A 108 -5.91 -5.09 0.36
N GLN A 109 -5.77 -6.16 -0.42
CA GLN A 109 -4.95 -6.18 -1.62
C GLN A 109 -5.41 -5.12 -2.61
N ALA A 110 -6.71 -5.03 -2.90
CA ALA A 110 -7.25 -4.02 -3.80
C ALA A 110 -7.03 -2.58 -3.28
N LYS A 111 -7.16 -2.36 -1.97
CA LYS A 111 -6.83 -1.08 -1.33
C LYS A 111 -5.35 -0.74 -1.51
N LEU A 112 -4.45 -1.67 -1.22
CA LEU A 112 -3.01 -1.48 -1.39
C LEU A 112 -2.60 -1.29 -2.86
N GLU A 113 -3.24 -2.00 -3.79
CA GLU A 113 -3.01 -1.85 -5.23
C GLU A 113 -3.45 -0.48 -5.76
N ARG A 114 -4.50 0.12 -5.20
CA ARG A 114 -4.84 1.53 -5.51
C ARG A 114 -3.74 2.50 -5.12
N PHE A 115 -2.99 2.19 -4.07
CA PHE A 115 -1.83 2.95 -3.65
C PHE A 115 -0.52 2.48 -4.30
N ALA A 116 -0.52 1.29 -4.93
CA ALA A 116 0.61 0.79 -5.67
C ALA A 116 0.85 1.71 -6.88
N VAL A 117 1.98 2.38 -6.82
CA VAL A 117 2.37 3.38 -7.80
C VAL A 117 2.81 2.65 -9.08
N THR A 118 1.88 2.42 -10.01
CA THR A 118 2.25 2.10 -11.40
C THR A 118 2.88 3.35 -12.05
N PRO A 119 3.72 3.24 -13.09
CA PRO A 119 4.29 4.42 -13.75
C PRO A 119 3.24 5.43 -14.25
N GLN A 120 2.05 4.94 -14.62
CA GLN A 120 0.92 5.77 -15.08
C GLN A 120 0.20 6.44 -13.89
N THR A 121 -0.07 5.68 -12.83
CA THR A 121 -0.67 6.21 -11.59
C THR A 121 0.27 7.24 -10.94
N PHE A 122 1.59 7.00 -10.97
CA PHE A 122 2.59 7.95 -10.51
C PHE A 122 2.47 9.28 -11.24
N ARG A 123 2.37 9.25 -12.57
CA ARG A 123 2.24 10.47 -13.37
C ARG A 123 0.97 11.24 -13.02
N ALA A 124 -0.16 10.54 -12.86
CA ALA A 124 -1.43 11.14 -12.47
C ALA A 124 -1.41 11.72 -11.04
N ILE A 125 -0.81 11.02 -10.07
CA ILE A 125 -0.67 11.52 -8.69
C ILE A 125 0.25 12.75 -8.66
N VAL A 126 1.36 12.68 -9.41
CA VAL A 126 2.28 13.82 -9.58
C VAL A 126 1.53 15.01 -10.14
N ASP A 127 0.81 14.85 -11.25
CA ASP A 127 0.08 15.95 -11.91
C ASP A 127 -0.96 16.57 -10.97
N LYS A 128 -1.72 15.76 -10.22
CA LYS A 128 -2.67 16.24 -9.20
C LYS A 128 -1.97 16.98 -8.05
N ALA A 129 -0.88 16.44 -7.53
CA ALA A 129 -0.16 17.09 -6.43
C ALA A 129 0.51 18.41 -6.87
N HIS A 130 0.91 18.53 -8.15
CA HIS A 130 1.33 19.81 -8.72
C HIS A 130 0.19 20.82 -8.83
N GLU A 131 -1.07 20.39 -9.02
CA GLU A 131 -2.24 21.29 -8.98
C GLU A 131 -2.53 21.78 -7.55
N ASP A 132 -2.44 20.90 -6.56
CA ASP A 132 -2.69 21.24 -5.14
C ASP A 132 -1.62 22.19 -4.58
N VAL A 133 -0.37 22.10 -5.03
CA VAL A 133 0.72 23.02 -4.66
C VAL A 133 0.64 24.38 -5.37
N ARG A 134 -0.11 24.48 -6.48
CA ARG A 134 -0.30 25.73 -7.23
C ARG A 134 -1.50 26.57 -6.75
N LYS A 135 -2.33 26.03 -5.87
CA LYS A 135 -3.42 26.77 -5.19
C LYS A 135 -2.92 27.40 -3.91
#